data_AF-A0A930JS25-F1
#
_entry.id   AF-A0A930JS25-F1
#
_cell.length_a   1.000
_cell.length_b   1.000
_cell.length_c   1.000
_cell.angle_alpha   90.00
_cell.angle_beta   90.00
_cell.angle_gamma   90.00
#
_symmetry.space_group_name_H-M   'P 1'
#
loop_
_entity.id
_entity.type
_entity.pdbx_description
1 polymer ?
#
loop_
_entity_poly.entity_id
_entity_poly.type
_entity_poly.pdbx_seq_one_letter_code
_entity_poly.pdbx_strand_id
1 'polypeptide(L)'
;MRHEDFLQQYVAIQLREAHTLNETMRNRTDKEYHWQTDFPYVTAELSNCDGHLDAKVMAVKYPINPHSGILIMPDEDNEYYEVGYLDIQFGDIDGILDALPEES
;
A
#
# COMPACT_ATOMS: atom_id res chain seq x y z
N MET A 1 -24.93 -7.15 -17.35
CA MET A 1 -24.10 -6.73 -16.20
C MET A 1 -23.70 -5.29 -16.43
N ARG A 2 -24.09 -4.38 -15.52
CA ARG A 2 -23.83 -2.94 -15.67
C ARG A 2 -22.44 -2.63 -15.13
N HIS A 3 -21.70 -1.78 -15.85
CA HIS A 3 -20.34 -1.34 -15.53
C HIS A 3 -20.19 -0.79 -14.10
N GLU A 4 -21.28 -0.25 -13.53
CA GLU A 4 -21.35 0.26 -12.16
C GLU A 4 -21.08 -0.80 -11.08
N ASP A 5 -21.46 -2.07 -11.32
CA ASP A 5 -21.21 -3.16 -10.36
C ASP A 5 -19.72 -3.45 -10.19
N PHE A 6 -18.93 -3.34 -11.26
CA PHE A 6 -17.51 -3.61 -11.22
C PHE A 6 -16.75 -2.52 -10.47
N LEU A 7 -17.04 -1.25 -10.73
CA LEU A 7 -16.45 -0.11 -10.02
C LEU A 7 -16.70 -0.18 -8.51
N GLN A 8 -17.92 -0.54 -8.09
CA GLN A 8 -18.22 -0.70 -6.66
C GLN A 8 -17.52 -1.90 -6.03
N GLN A 9 -17.35 -3.00 -6.77
CA GLN A 9 -16.56 -4.14 -6.31
C GLN A 9 -15.09 -3.77 -6.12
N TYR A 10 -14.49 -2.99 -7.03
CA TYR A 10 -13.10 -2.55 -6.91
C TYR A 10 -12.88 -1.68 -5.67
N VAL A 11 -13.74 -0.69 -5.45
CA VAL A 11 -13.66 0.17 -4.24
C VAL A 11 -13.84 -0.65 -2.97
N ALA A 12 -14.75 -1.63 -2.96
CA ALA A 12 -14.97 -2.49 -1.81
C ALA A 12 -13.76 -3.38 -1.49
N ILE A 13 -13.06 -3.89 -2.51
CA ILE A 13 -11.84 -4.69 -2.34
C ILE A 13 -10.73 -3.82 -1.74
N GLN A 14 -10.41 -2.68 -2.35
CA GLN A 14 -9.34 -1.80 -1.87
C GLN A 14 -9.59 -1.32 -0.43
N LEU A 15 -10.85 -0.99 -0.07
CA LEU A 15 -11.20 -0.63 1.30
C LEU A 15 -11.03 -1.79 2.29
N ARG A 16 -11.34 -3.03 1.87
CA ARG A 16 -11.15 -4.22 2.71
C ARG A 16 -9.67 -4.51 2.95
N GLU A 17 -8.85 -4.43 1.90
CA GLU A 17 -7.40 -4.61 1.98
C GLU A 17 -6.79 -3.54 2.89
N ALA A 18 -7.13 -2.27 2.67
CA ALA A 18 -6.66 -1.14 3.48
C ALA A 18 -7.10 -1.23 4.95
N HIS A 19 -8.34 -1.70 5.20
CA HIS A 19 -8.82 -1.96 6.56
C HIS A 19 -8.01 -3.07 7.23
N THR A 20 -7.73 -4.16 6.50
CA THR A 20 -6.96 -5.29 7.00
C THR A 20 -5.53 -4.87 7.32
N LEU A 21 -4.88 -4.11 6.43
CA LEU A 21 -3.55 -3.55 6.67
C LEU A 21 -3.54 -2.63 7.88
N ASN A 22 -4.54 -1.76 8.04
CA ASN A 22 -4.66 -0.90 9.21
C ASN A 22 -4.79 -1.69 10.51
N GLU A 23 -5.65 -2.71 10.57
CA GLU A 23 -5.83 -3.52 11.78
C GLU A 23 -4.57 -4.33 12.10
N THR A 24 -3.92 -4.92 11.10
CA THR A 24 -2.63 -5.59 11.29
C THR A 24 -1.61 -4.63 11.90
N MET A 25 -1.42 -3.45 11.28
CA MET A 25 -0.45 -2.45 11.73
C MET A 25 -0.80 -1.82 13.08
N ARG A 26 -2.10 -1.69 13.40
CA ARG A 26 -2.59 -1.20 14.70
C ARG A 26 -2.19 -2.12 15.86
N ASN A 27 -2.20 -3.43 15.62
CA ASN A 27 -1.90 -4.44 16.61
C ASN A 27 -0.39 -4.65 16.83
N ARG A 28 0.45 -4.19 15.88
CA ARG A 28 1.91 -4.25 16.04
C ARG A 28 2.39 -3.32 17.16
N THR A 29 3.43 -3.75 17.86
CA THR A 29 4.02 -2.99 18.99
C THR A 29 4.47 -1.59 18.58
N ASP A 30 5.24 -1.49 17.50
CA ASP A 30 5.83 -0.23 17.03
C ASP A 30 4.90 0.56 16.10
N LYS A 31 3.75 -0.04 15.72
CA LYS A 31 2.79 0.54 14.76
C LYS A 31 3.39 0.95 13.42
N GLU A 32 4.60 0.50 13.14
CA GLU A 32 5.39 0.81 11.98
C GLU A 32 6.27 -0.39 11.68
N TYR A 33 6.47 -0.71 10.42
CA TYR A 33 7.33 -1.80 9.98
C TYR A 33 8.16 -1.36 8.80
N HIS A 34 9.47 -1.58 8.87
CA HIS A 34 10.43 -1.23 7.82
C HIS A 34 11.03 -2.52 7.25
N TRP A 35 10.93 -2.69 5.93
CA TRP A 35 11.65 -3.76 5.25
C TRP A 35 13.13 -3.40 5.11
N GLN A 36 13.99 -4.39 5.35
CA GLN A 36 15.44 -4.29 5.12
C GLN A 36 15.90 -5.15 3.94
N THR A 37 15.10 -6.17 3.60
CA THR A 37 15.28 -7.13 2.50
C THR A 37 13.91 -7.61 2.05
N ASP A 38 13.84 -8.27 0.89
CA ASP A 38 12.63 -8.91 0.36
C ASP A 38 11.43 -7.96 0.31
N PHE A 39 11.67 -6.78 -0.25
CA PHE A 39 10.69 -5.69 -0.32
C PHE A 39 9.45 -6.11 -1.11
N PRO A 40 8.23 -5.82 -0.61
CA PRO A 40 7.05 -5.87 -1.44
C PRO A 40 7.14 -4.80 -2.51
N TYR A 41 6.59 -5.08 -3.68
CA TYR A 41 6.49 -4.14 -4.79
C TYR A 41 5.03 -3.76 -5.00
N VAL A 42 4.81 -2.49 -5.35
CA VAL A 42 3.49 -1.95 -5.67
C VAL A 42 3.56 -1.05 -6.89
N THR A 43 2.47 -0.96 -7.60
CA THR A 43 2.22 0.05 -8.63
C THR A 43 1.55 1.25 -7.98
N ALA A 44 2.19 2.41 -8.02
CA ALA A 44 1.70 3.64 -7.41
C ALA A 44 1.44 4.74 -8.44
N GLU A 45 0.49 5.63 -8.16
CA GLU A 45 0.25 6.86 -8.91
C GLU A 45 0.69 8.06 -8.06
N LEU A 46 1.79 8.70 -8.46
CA LEU A 46 2.26 9.90 -7.79
C LEU A 46 1.82 11.17 -8.52
N SER A 47 1.40 12.17 -7.76
CA SER A 47 0.94 13.46 -8.32
C SER A 47 2.00 14.24 -9.13
N ASN A 48 3.28 13.90 -9.00
CA ASN A 48 4.41 14.47 -9.75
C ASN A 48 4.85 13.62 -10.95
N CYS A 49 4.25 12.45 -11.17
CA CYS A 49 4.60 11.54 -12.26
C CYS A 49 3.42 11.39 -13.23
N ASP A 50 3.71 11.43 -14.54
CA ASP A 50 2.69 11.14 -15.57
C ASP A 50 2.49 9.62 -15.67
N GLY A 51 1.58 9.09 -14.85
CA GLY A 51 1.13 7.70 -14.90
C GLY A 51 1.47 6.87 -13.67
N HIS A 52 1.44 5.55 -13.84
CA HIS A 52 1.77 4.58 -12.81
C HIS A 52 3.26 4.25 -12.82
N LEU A 53 3.84 4.06 -11.64
CA LEU A 53 5.22 3.63 -11.46
C LEU A 53 5.30 2.42 -10.53
N ASP A 54 6.30 1.58 -10.75
CA ASP A 54 6.62 0.46 -9.86
C ASP A 54 7.55 0.97 -8.75
N ALA A 55 7.22 0.66 -7.50
CA ALA A 55 7.99 1.08 -6.34
C ALA A 55 8.13 -0.03 -5.30
N LYS A 56 9.29 -0.05 -4.64
CA LYS A 56 9.50 -0.84 -3.44
C LYS A 56 8.75 -0.21 -2.29
N VAL A 57 8.05 -1.02 -1.49
CA VAL A 57 7.52 -0.58 -0.19
C VAL A 57 8.62 -0.70 0.85
N MET A 58 9.04 0.44 1.36
CA MET A 58 10.14 0.57 2.31
C MET A 58 9.63 0.46 3.74
N ALA A 59 8.45 1.02 4.01
CA ALA A 59 7.82 0.94 5.31
C ALA A 59 6.31 1.12 5.22
N VAL A 60 5.60 0.63 6.23
CA VAL A 60 4.19 0.93 6.47
C VAL A 60 4.04 1.42 7.90
N LYS A 61 3.21 2.44 8.10
CA LYS A 61 2.97 3.11 9.38
C LYS A 61 1.48 3.27 9.64
N TYR A 62 1.03 2.82 10.80
CA TYR A 62 -0.31 3.10 11.28
C TYR A 62 -0.42 4.54 11.81
N PRO A 63 -1.50 5.28 11.50
CA PRO A 63 -2.63 4.86 10.66
C PRO A 63 -2.34 5.00 9.16
N ILE A 64 -2.73 4.00 8.38
CA ILE A 64 -2.74 4.11 6.91
C ILE A 64 -4.04 4.79 6.52
N ASN A 65 -3.94 5.92 5.82
CA ASN A 65 -5.08 6.71 5.38
C ASN A 65 -5.08 6.80 3.84
N PRO A 66 -6.09 7.44 3.22
CA PRO A 66 -6.20 7.48 1.76
C PRO A 66 -4.94 7.97 1.04
N HIS A 67 -4.14 8.84 1.67
CA HIS A 67 -3.00 9.52 1.03
C HIS A 67 -1.70 9.47 1.85
N SER A 68 -1.62 8.62 2.89
CA SER A 68 -0.42 8.53 3.73
C SER A 68 -0.37 7.21 4.51
N GLY A 69 0.82 6.89 5.04
CA GLY A 69 1.09 5.71 5.86
C GLY A 69 1.82 4.57 5.14
N ILE A 70 2.15 4.72 3.86
CA ILE A 70 2.98 3.76 3.11
C ILE A 70 4.15 4.53 2.51
N LEU A 71 5.37 4.15 2.91
CA LEU A 71 6.60 4.72 2.38
C LEU A 71 7.07 3.86 1.21
N ILE A 72 7.14 4.46 0.03
CA ILE A 72 7.61 3.79 -1.18
C ILE A 72 8.90 4.44 -1.71
N MET A 73 9.64 3.66 -2.49
CA MET A 73 10.81 4.12 -3.23
C MET A 73 10.72 3.61 -4.67
N PRO A 74 10.34 4.47 -5.63
CA PRO A 74 10.35 4.17 -7.06
C PRO A 74 11.73 3.73 -7.52
N ASP A 75 11.77 2.79 -8.46
CA ASP A 75 13.04 2.35 -9.05
C ASP A 75 13.70 3.42 -9.94
N GLU A 76 12.91 4.41 -10.41
CA GLU A 76 13.33 5.43 -11.37
C GLU A 76 14.22 6.52 -10.77
N ASP A 77 13.83 7.10 -9.63
CA ASP A 77 14.54 8.21 -8.99
C ASP A 77 15.20 7.83 -7.66
N ASN A 78 14.83 6.68 -7.08
CA ASN A 78 15.26 6.23 -5.75
C ASN A 78 15.00 7.26 -4.64
N GLU A 79 14.02 8.14 -4.81
CA GLU A 79 13.54 9.03 -3.77
C GLU A 79 12.45 8.36 -2.93
N TYR A 80 12.25 8.86 -1.71
CA TYR A 80 11.25 8.35 -0.80
C TYR A 80 9.97 9.17 -0.88
N TYR A 81 8.85 8.50 -1.13
CA TYR A 81 7.54 9.12 -1.18
C TYR A 81 6.62 8.45 -0.16
N GLU A 82 5.88 9.27 0.59
CA GLU A 82 4.79 8.77 1.41
C GLU A 82 3.49 8.85 0.60
N VAL A 83 2.80 7.72 0.52
CA VAL A 83 1.54 7.55 -0.20
C VAL A 83 0.51 6.85 0.70
N GLY A 84 -0.75 6.90 0.28
CA GLY A 84 -1.81 6.16 0.94
C GLY A 84 -2.38 5.04 0.09
N TYR A 85 -3.40 4.38 0.62
CA TYR A 85 -3.98 3.22 -0.04
C TYR A 85 -4.74 3.56 -1.33
N LEU A 86 -5.16 4.82 -1.55
CA LEU A 86 -5.80 5.23 -2.81
C LEU A 86 -4.80 5.47 -3.93
N ASP A 87 -3.53 5.71 -3.58
CA ASP A 87 -2.47 5.99 -4.54
C ASP A 87 -1.80 4.68 -5.02
N ILE A 88 -2.21 3.53 -4.49
CA ILE A 88 -1.70 2.19 -4.82
C ILE A 88 -2.74 1.42 -5.63
N GLN A 89 -2.29 0.69 -6.65
CA GLN A 89 -3.14 -0.15 -7.48
C GLN A 89 -3.84 -1.25 -6.66
N PHE A 90 -5.07 -1.59 -7.06
CA PHE A 90 -5.85 -2.65 -6.42
C PHE A 90 -5.09 -3.99 -6.42
N GLY A 91 -5.18 -4.74 -5.31
CA GLY A 91 -4.49 -6.03 -5.14
C GLY A 91 -3.04 -5.93 -4.65
N ASP A 92 -2.38 -4.79 -4.82
CA ASP A 92 -1.00 -4.63 -4.36
C ASP A 92 -0.91 -4.49 -2.83
N ILE A 93 -2.00 -4.05 -2.18
CA ILE A 93 -2.08 -4.03 -0.70
C ILE A 93 -2.07 -5.44 -0.12
N ASP A 94 -2.70 -6.42 -0.79
CA ASP A 94 -2.59 -7.83 -0.40
C ASP A 94 -1.14 -8.31 -0.48
N GLY A 95 -0.39 -7.87 -1.50
CA GLY A 95 1.05 -8.14 -1.60
C GLY A 95 1.87 -7.56 -0.43
N ILE A 96 1.51 -6.36 0.06
CA ILE A 96 2.11 -5.79 1.28
C ILE A 96 1.78 -6.66 2.49
N LEU A 97 0.52 -7.06 2.64
CA LEU A 97 0.04 -7.89 3.75
C LEU A 97 0.78 -9.24 3.81
N ASP A 98 0.93 -9.91 2.67
CA ASP A 98 1.62 -11.21 2.56
C ASP A 98 3.12 -11.11 2.88
N ALA A 99 3.72 -9.92 2.69
CA ALA A 99 5.13 -9.66 2.96
C ALA A 99 5.40 -9.17 4.39
N LEU A 100 4.37 -8.89 5.19
CA LEU A 100 4.55 -8.58 6.62
C LEU A 100 4.91 -9.87 7.37
N PRO A 101 5.88 -9.85 8.30
CA PRO A 101 6.18 -11.03 9.09
C PRO A 101 5.02 -11.36 10.02
N GLU A 102 4.77 -12.66 10.21
CA GLU A 102 3.81 -13.16 11.19
C GLU A 102 4.22 -12.66 12.60
N GLU A 103 3.28 -12.07 13.33
CA GLU A 103 3.52 -11.64 14.71
C GLU A 103 3.52 -12.89 15.60
N SER A 104 4.69 -13.24 16.15
CA SER A 104 4.94 -14.38 17.05
C SER A 104 4.61 -14.10 18.51
#